data_AF-A0A368T950-F1
#
_entry.id   AF-A0A368T950-F1
#
_cell.length_a   1.000
_cell.length_b   1.000
_cell.length_c   1.000
_cell.angle_alpha   90.00
_cell.angle_beta   90.00
_cell.angle_gamma   90.00
#
_symmetry.space_group_name_H-M   'P 1'
#
loop_
_entity.id
_entity.type
_entity.pdbx_description
1 polymer ?
#
loop_
_entity_poly.entity_id
_entity_poly.type
_entity_poly.pdbx_seq_one_letter_code
_entity_poly.pdbx_strand_id
1 'polypeptide(L)'
;METRRHAVPETHTRETFTRHVARKEAERRGITVDWNAAVPEDVPAELRHAVFRVLDRGWCVWGTTSADEIVTPAERDFYPLEAALPDRWSPVGWNGVRLHPAAGA
;
A
#
# COMPACT_ATOMS: atom_id res chain seq x y z
N MET A 1 -7.30 -18.78 -40.83
CA MET A 1 -6.10 -18.26 -40.17
C MET A 1 -6.55 -17.41 -39.00
N GLU A 2 -6.54 -17.97 -37.80
CA GLU A 2 -6.99 -17.29 -36.59
C GLU A 2 -5.78 -16.58 -35.97
N THR A 3 -5.77 -15.26 -36.02
CA THR A 3 -4.72 -14.44 -35.41
C THR A 3 -4.84 -14.56 -33.89
N ARG A 4 -3.99 -15.40 -33.30
CA ARG A 4 -3.74 -15.40 -31.86
C ARG A 4 -3.30 -13.99 -31.46
N ARG A 5 -4.20 -13.22 -30.86
CA ARG A 5 -3.85 -11.98 -30.17
C ARG A 5 -2.91 -12.37 -29.04
N HIS A 6 -1.63 -12.06 -29.18
CA HIS A 6 -0.71 -12.06 -28.06
C HIS A 6 -1.27 -11.06 -27.04
N ALA A 7 -1.86 -11.57 -25.96
CA ALA A 7 -2.16 -10.74 -24.81
C ALA A 7 -0.82 -10.19 -24.32
N VAL A 8 -0.62 -8.87 -24.46
CA VAL A 8 0.52 -8.19 -23.85
C VAL A 8 0.39 -8.44 -22.34
N PRO A 9 1.40 -9.01 -21.67
CA PRO A 9 1.34 -9.17 -20.23
C PRO A 9 1.11 -7.79 -19.62
N GLU A 10 0.02 -7.63 -18.88
CA GLU A 10 -0.30 -6.38 -18.20
C GLU A 10 0.90 -5.99 -17.34
N THR A 11 1.62 -4.94 -17.75
CA THR A 11 2.79 -4.49 -17.00
C THR A 11 2.28 -3.87 -15.71
N HIS A 12 2.57 -4.51 -14.58
CA HIS A 12 2.20 -3.98 -13.29
C HIS A 12 2.91 -2.64 -13.05
N THR A 13 2.15 -1.62 -12.68
CA THR A 13 2.69 -0.39 -12.09
C THR A 13 2.91 -0.62 -10.60
N ARG A 14 3.68 0.27 -9.95
CA ARG A 14 3.82 0.28 -8.49
C ARG A 14 2.46 0.23 -7.80
N GLU A 15 1.51 1.01 -8.30
CA GLU A 15 0.15 1.11 -7.78
C GLU A 15 -0.63 -0.19 -7.97
N THR A 16 -0.70 -0.73 -9.20
CA THR A 16 -1.49 -1.93 -9.47
C THR A 16 -0.92 -3.16 -8.75
N PHE A 17 0.40 -3.25 -8.62
CA PHE A 17 1.06 -4.30 -7.85
C PHE A 17 0.78 -4.17 -6.35
N THR A 18 0.94 -2.97 -5.77
CA THR A 18 0.67 -2.72 -4.34
C THR A 18 -0.78 -3.02 -4.00
N ARG A 19 -1.72 -2.55 -4.82
CA ARG A 19 -3.15 -2.83 -4.68
C ARG A 19 -3.44 -4.34 -4.70
N HIS A 20 -2.85 -5.08 -5.63
CA HIS A 20 -3.05 -6.53 -5.72
C HIS A 20 -2.55 -7.27 -4.47
N VAL A 21 -1.38 -6.91 -3.96
CA VAL A 21 -0.80 -7.50 -2.76
C VAL A 21 -1.63 -7.15 -1.52
N ALA A 22 -1.92 -5.86 -1.31
CA ALA A 22 -2.72 -5.38 -0.18
C ALA A 22 -4.11 -6.01 -0.17
N ARG A 23 -4.72 -6.20 -1.34
CA ARG A 23 -6.02 -6.88 -1.46
C ARG A 23 -5.98 -8.33 -0.99
N LYS A 24 -4.99 -9.11 -1.43
CA LYS A 24 -4.84 -10.50 -0.98
C LYS A 24 -4.66 -10.59 0.53
N GLU A 25 -3.86 -9.70 1.12
CA GLU A 25 -3.63 -9.69 2.57
C GLU A 25 -4.85 -9.22 3.35
N ALA A 26 -5.59 -8.23 2.84
CA ALA A 26 -6.84 -7.76 3.44
C ALA A 26 -7.90 -8.87 3.44
N GLU A 27 -8.11 -9.54 2.31
CA GLU A 27 -9.04 -10.68 2.16
C GLU A 27 -8.67 -11.81 3.13
N ARG A 28 -7.38 -12.16 3.21
CA ARG A 28 -6.88 -13.19 4.13
C ARG A 28 -7.17 -12.89 5.61
N ARG A 29 -7.23 -11.61 5.98
CA ARG A 29 -7.42 -11.13 7.36
C ARG A 29 -8.85 -10.66 7.66
N GLY A 30 -9.75 -10.69 6.68
CA GLY A 30 -11.11 -10.19 6.82
C GLY A 30 -11.19 -8.66 7.01
N ILE A 31 -10.22 -7.90 6.47
CA ILE A 31 -10.20 -6.44 6.54
C ILE A 31 -10.96 -5.88 5.33
N THR A 32 -11.95 -5.03 5.59
CA THR A 32 -12.74 -4.39 4.53
C THR A 32 -12.10 -3.08 4.08
N VAL A 33 -11.77 -3.01 2.79
CA VAL A 33 -11.13 -1.85 2.16
C VAL A 33 -11.95 -1.39 0.98
N ASP A 34 -12.18 -0.08 0.88
CA ASP A 34 -12.73 0.52 -0.33
C ASP A 34 -11.61 0.74 -1.36
N TRP A 35 -11.51 -0.20 -2.31
CA TRP A 35 -10.51 -0.17 -3.38
C TRP A 35 -10.76 0.90 -4.44
N ASN A 36 -11.93 1.54 -4.45
CA ASN A 36 -12.28 2.57 -5.44
C ASN A 36 -12.21 3.98 -4.86
N ALA A 37 -11.97 4.12 -3.55
CA ALA A 37 -11.81 5.42 -2.90
C ALA A 37 -10.65 6.21 -3.51
N ALA A 38 -10.92 7.48 -3.84
CA ALA A 38 -9.90 8.41 -4.34
C ALA A 38 -9.00 8.88 -3.18
N VAL A 39 -7.69 8.68 -3.31
CA VAL A 39 -6.70 9.09 -2.29
C VAL A 39 -6.74 10.63 -2.12
N PRO A 40 -6.79 11.16 -0.88
CA PRO A 40 -6.82 12.60 -0.61
C PRO A 40 -5.69 13.36 -1.33
N GLU A 41 -5.97 14.61 -1.71
CA GLU A 41 -5.06 15.43 -2.52
C GLU A 41 -3.83 15.93 -1.75
N ASP A 42 -3.94 16.03 -0.43
CA ASP A 42 -2.88 16.42 0.51
C ASP A 42 -1.85 15.31 0.76
N VAL A 43 -2.08 14.09 0.28
CA VAL A 43 -1.13 12.98 0.37
C VAL A 43 0.01 13.16 -0.64
N PRO A 44 1.29 13.08 -0.22
CA PRO A 44 2.45 13.15 -1.12
C PRO A 44 2.38 12.11 -2.24
N ALA A 45 2.68 12.53 -3.47
CA ALA A 45 2.54 11.69 -4.67
C ALA A 45 3.27 10.34 -4.55
N GLU A 46 4.43 10.33 -3.91
CA GLU A 46 5.25 9.14 -3.70
C GLU A 46 4.60 8.13 -2.76
N LEU A 47 3.72 8.57 -1.85
CA LEU A 47 3.03 7.74 -0.86
C LEU A 47 1.68 7.22 -1.38
N ARG A 48 1.03 7.91 -2.33
CA ARG A 48 -0.35 7.62 -2.77
C ARG A 48 -0.59 6.16 -3.18
N HIS A 49 0.40 5.51 -3.81
CA HIS A 49 0.32 4.10 -4.22
C HIS A 49 0.06 3.11 -3.07
N ALA A 50 0.36 3.50 -1.81
CA ALA A 50 0.21 2.69 -0.62
C ALA A 50 -0.94 3.15 0.28
N VAL A 51 -1.73 4.15 -0.12
CA VAL A 51 -2.85 4.68 0.69
C VAL A 51 -4.17 4.04 0.29
N PHE A 52 -4.93 3.58 1.29
CA PHE A 52 -6.20 2.89 1.11
C PHE A 52 -7.23 3.34 2.15
N ARG A 53 -8.51 3.38 1.78
CA ARG A 53 -9.60 3.63 2.72
C ARG A 53 -10.05 2.32 3.36
N VAL A 54 -9.67 2.08 4.60
CA VAL A 54 -10.14 0.93 5.39
C VAL A 54 -11.42 1.34 6.10
N LEU A 55 -12.53 0.62 5.90
CA LEU A 55 -13.85 1.09 6.31
C LEU A 55 -13.92 1.39 7.81
N ASP A 56 -13.41 0.47 8.64
CA ASP A 56 -13.45 0.58 10.10
C ASP A 56 -12.31 1.42 10.71
N ARG A 57 -11.31 1.83 9.92
CA ARG A 57 -10.08 2.48 10.44
C ARG A 57 -9.77 3.87 9.87
N GLY A 58 -10.43 4.30 8.80
CA GLY A 58 -10.11 5.58 8.17
C GLY A 58 -9.23 5.42 6.93
N TRP A 59 -8.48 6.48 6.63
CA TRP A 59 -7.39 6.43 5.65
C TRP A 59 -6.19 5.76 6.29
N CYS A 60 -5.65 4.75 5.62
CA CYS A 60 -4.52 3.99 6.11
C CYS A 60 -3.44 3.88 5.03
N VAL A 61 -2.21 3.67 5.49
CA VAL A 61 -1.03 3.37 4.70
C VAL A 61 -0.70 1.90 4.86
N TRP A 62 -0.54 1.23 3.72
CA TRP A 62 0.00 -0.12 3.62
C TRP A 62 1.51 -0.09 3.86
N GLY A 63 1.93 -0.53 5.04
CA GLY A 63 3.31 -0.40 5.46
C GLY A 63 3.74 -1.42 6.50
N THR A 64 4.92 -1.23 7.06
CA THR A 64 5.50 -2.05 8.14
C THR A 64 6.21 -1.17 9.15
N THR A 65 6.39 -1.68 10.37
CA THR A 65 7.30 -1.12 11.37
C THR A 65 8.57 -1.97 11.56
N SER A 66 8.72 -3.09 10.84
CA SER A 66 9.94 -3.91 10.93
C SER A 66 11.16 -3.15 10.40
N ALA A 67 12.29 -3.29 11.10
CA ALA A 67 13.59 -2.77 10.68
C ALA A 67 14.30 -3.67 9.66
N ASP A 68 13.76 -4.86 9.36
CA ASP A 68 14.41 -5.83 8.48
C ASP A 68 14.54 -5.32 7.05
N GLU A 69 15.64 -5.66 6.39
CA GLU A 69 15.90 -5.22 5.00
C GLU A 69 14.85 -5.79 4.03
N ILE A 70 14.48 -7.06 4.22
CA ILE A 70 13.49 -7.76 3.41
C ILE A 70 12.22 -7.92 4.23
N VAL A 71 11.11 -7.41 3.70
CA VAL A 71 9.80 -7.45 4.36
C VAL A 71 8.81 -8.12 3.43
N THR A 72 8.20 -9.21 3.91
CA THR A 72 7.16 -9.94 3.19
C THR A 72 5.81 -9.20 3.25
N PRO A 73 4.88 -9.48 2.32
CA PRO A 73 3.52 -8.95 2.42
C PRO A 73 2.81 -9.25 3.74
N ALA A 74 3.09 -10.41 4.35
CA ALA A 74 2.46 -10.82 5.59
C ALA A 74 2.90 -9.98 6.79
N GLU A 75 4.08 -9.35 6.72
CA GLU A 75 4.66 -8.48 7.76
C GLU A 75 4.25 -7.01 7.63
N ARG A 76 3.33 -6.74 6.70
CA ARG A 76 2.74 -5.41 6.50
C ARG A 76 1.33 -5.36 7.04
N ASP A 77 0.87 -4.18 7.38
CA ASP A 77 -0.51 -3.91 7.79
C ASP A 77 -0.98 -2.53 7.31
N PHE A 78 -2.26 -2.25 7.52
CA PHE A 78 -2.88 -0.94 7.33
C PHE A 78 -2.74 -0.10 8.60
N TYR A 79 -1.77 0.80 8.59
CA TYR A 79 -1.53 1.77 9.65
C TYR A 79 -2.28 3.07 9.38
N PRO A 80 -2.72 3.82 10.39
CA PRO A 80 -3.36 5.12 10.17
C PRO A 80 -2.46 6.07 9.36
N LEU A 81 -3.04 6.80 8.40
CA LEU A 81 -2.29 7.69 7.50
C LEU A 81 -1.53 8.78 8.28
N GLU A 82 -2.09 9.26 9.38
CA GLU A 82 -1.46 10.24 10.28
C GLU A 82 -0.16 9.75 10.92
N ALA A 83 0.07 8.43 10.99
CA ALA A 83 1.33 7.88 11.48
C ALA A 83 2.47 8.03 10.46
N ALA A 84 2.14 8.11 9.17
CA ALA A 84 3.11 8.33 8.10
C ALA A 84 3.36 9.81 7.85
N LEU A 85 2.34 10.66 7.99
CA LEU A 85 2.47 12.07 7.62
C LEU A 85 3.19 12.92 8.69
N PRO A 86 3.87 14.01 8.27
CA PRO A 86 4.15 14.38 6.87
C PRO A 86 5.24 13.49 6.24
N ASP A 87 6.30 13.17 6.97
CA ASP A 87 7.51 12.52 6.44
C ASP A 87 8.04 11.39 7.36
N ARG A 88 7.14 10.73 8.09
CA ARG A 88 7.45 9.61 8.99
C ARG A 88 7.40 8.27 8.27
N TRP A 89 7.92 8.22 7.06
CA TRP A 89 7.96 6.99 6.26
C TRP A 89 9.13 6.95 5.27
N SER A 90 9.46 5.75 4.81
CA SER A 90 10.41 5.50 3.72
C SER A 90 9.91 4.37 2.80
N PRO A 91 10.27 4.35 1.50
CA PRO A 91 9.94 3.23 0.63
C PRO A 91 10.58 1.93 1.14
N VAL A 92 9.84 0.81 1.10
CA VAL A 92 10.40 -0.52 1.35
C VAL A 92 9.96 -1.46 0.25
N GLY A 93 10.93 -1.92 -0.53
CA GLY A 93 10.65 -2.66 -1.76
C GLY A 93 9.74 -1.86 -2.70
N TRP A 94 9.01 -2.57 -3.56
CA TRP A 94 8.14 -1.93 -4.55
C TRP A 94 6.72 -1.68 -4.04
N ASN A 95 6.27 -2.42 -3.02
CA ASN A 95 4.85 -2.61 -2.69
C ASN A 95 4.44 -2.11 -1.30
N GLY A 96 5.02 -1.01 -0.84
CA GLY A 96 4.60 -0.33 0.38
C GLY A 96 5.71 0.53 0.98
N VAL A 97 5.51 0.90 2.24
CA VAL A 97 6.43 1.78 2.97
C VAL A 97 6.79 1.21 4.34
N ARG A 98 7.83 1.76 4.96
CA ARG A 98 8.13 1.59 6.38
C ARG A 98 7.76 2.87 7.10
N LEU A 99 7.15 2.74 8.25
CA LEU A 99 6.86 3.86 9.14
C LEU A 99 8.02 4.08 10.10
N HIS A 100 8.30 5.34 10.37
CA HIS A 100 9.27 5.75 11.38
C HIS A 100 8.54 6.16 12.66
N PRO A 101 9.06 5.81 13.84
CA PRO A 101 8.51 6.31 15.08
C PRO A 101 8.52 7.85 15.06
N ALA A 102 7.54 8.47 15.71
CA ALA A 102 7.59 9.90 15.95
C ALA A 102 8.88 10.20 16.72
N ALA A 103 9.70 11.13 16.22
CA ALA A 103 10.75 11.72 17.03
C ALA A 103 10.06 12.26 18.30
N GLY A 104 10.53 11.83 19.47
CA GLY A 104 9.86 12.08 20.75
C GLY A 104 9.50 13.56 20.94
N ALA A 105 8.30 13.76 21.48
CA ALA A 105 7.85 15.05 22.02
C ALA A 105 8.70 15.47 23.22
#